data_AF-A0A3M6XLV8-F1
#
_entry.id   AF-A0A3M6XLV8-F1
#
_cell.length_a   1.000
_cell.length_b   1.000
_cell.length_c   1.000
_cell.angle_alpha   90.00
_cell.angle_beta   90.00
_cell.angle_gamma   90.00
#
_symmetry.space_group_name_H-M   'P 1'
#
loop_
_entity.id
_entity.type
_entity.pdbx_description
1 polymer ?
#
loop_
_entity_poly.entity_id
_entity_poly.type
_entity_poly.pdbx_seq_one_letter_code
_entity_poly.pdbx_strand_id
1 'polypeptide(L)'
;APSTSSESSWEPESTSQAWTPSSEASSSWSEPTTSSSSYSAPASSSASSSASSSSGGDDSEFDHDSSNGLDTDFPDGEIDCDTFPSDYGALAVNWMGLGGWTGIQSPGSLSKRGGFANIKTVTSNTCSGDSCCSEGSYCSYACPAGYQKSQWPTTQGSTGQSVGGIKCENGKLRLTNPSMSNKLCMTGTDKVNVVVQNKLSNNVAVCRTDYPGTESETVPVNAQPGSTSNLTCPDADNYYKWQGGHTSAQYYVNPAGVSVDNACQWGSDANPWGNFAPLNLGVGYSN
;
A
#
# COMPACT_ATOMS: atom_id res chain seq x y z
N ALA A 1 0.66 70.11 16.11
CA ALA A 1 1.48 70.92 15.19
C ALA A 1 2.67 70.07 14.76
N PRO A 2 3.02 70.08 13.47
CA PRO A 2 3.26 68.84 12.72
C PRO A 2 4.73 68.66 12.29
N SER A 3 5.07 67.48 11.78
CA SER A 3 6.03 67.35 10.66
C SER A 3 5.71 66.09 9.88
N THR A 4 5.50 66.33 8.58
CA THR A 4 4.95 65.48 7.52
C THR A 4 5.97 64.48 7.01
N SER A 5 5.52 63.24 6.85
CA SER A 5 6.25 62.15 6.19
C SER A 5 6.03 62.23 4.67
N SER A 6 7.09 62.10 3.89
CA SER A 6 7.03 62.04 2.42
C SER A 6 7.07 60.58 1.97
N GLU A 7 6.00 60.13 1.31
CA GLU A 7 5.94 58.85 0.59
C GLU A 7 6.76 58.91 -0.71
N SER A 8 7.54 57.86 -0.97
CA SER A 8 8.22 57.65 -2.26
C SER A 8 7.49 56.53 -3.00
N SER A 9 6.76 56.89 -4.05
CA SER A 9 6.17 55.96 -5.01
C SER A 9 7.25 55.32 -5.87
N TRP A 10 7.22 54.00 -6.02
CA TRP A 10 7.98 53.27 -7.04
C TRP A 10 7.00 52.64 -8.02
N GLU A 11 7.20 52.95 -9.30
CA GLU A 11 6.45 52.45 -10.46
C GLU A 11 7.32 51.39 -11.16
N PRO A 12 6.76 50.26 -11.63
CA PRO A 12 7.56 49.21 -12.28
C PRO A 12 7.82 49.51 -13.76
N GLU A 13 9.08 49.34 -14.18
CA GLU A 13 9.52 49.43 -15.58
C GLU A 13 8.97 48.28 -16.43
N SER A 14 8.22 48.65 -17.46
CA SER A 14 7.75 47.77 -18.54
C SER A 14 8.85 47.60 -19.58
N THR A 15 9.42 46.40 -19.71
CA THR A 15 10.29 46.03 -20.83
C THR A 15 9.57 45.04 -21.76
N SER A 16 9.09 45.58 -22.88
CA SER A 16 8.57 44.83 -24.02
C SER A 16 9.72 44.35 -24.90
N GLN A 17 9.90 43.05 -25.06
CA GLN A 17 10.65 42.49 -26.19
C GLN A 17 9.80 41.45 -26.91
N ALA A 18 9.48 41.76 -28.17
CA ALA A 18 8.75 40.91 -29.08
C ALA A 18 9.65 39.77 -29.59
N TRP A 19 9.12 38.54 -29.58
CA TRP A 19 9.74 37.38 -30.20
C TRP A 19 9.11 37.11 -31.57
N THR A 20 9.96 37.09 -32.59
CA THR A 20 9.66 36.66 -33.96
C THR A 20 9.61 35.13 -34.04
N PRO A 21 8.62 34.51 -34.73
CA PRO A 21 8.63 33.07 -34.95
C PRO A 21 9.58 32.70 -36.10
N SER A 22 10.44 31.72 -35.86
CA SER A 22 11.26 31.07 -36.89
C SER A 22 10.71 29.67 -37.17
N SER A 23 10.61 29.33 -38.44
CA SER A 23 10.00 28.13 -39.00
C SER A 23 11.01 27.02 -39.29
N GLU A 24 10.52 25.78 -39.20
CA GLU A 24 11.03 24.48 -39.70
C GLU A 24 12.16 23.76 -38.94
N ALA A 25 11.88 22.53 -38.49
CA ALA A 25 12.28 21.31 -39.19
C ALA A 25 11.70 20.05 -38.51
N SER A 26 11.08 19.19 -39.33
CA SER A 26 10.59 17.86 -38.93
C SER A 26 11.77 16.92 -38.69
N SER A 27 11.83 16.26 -37.52
CA SER A 27 12.82 15.22 -37.23
C SER A 27 12.10 13.91 -36.85
N SER A 28 12.37 12.88 -37.66
CA SER A 28 11.88 11.52 -37.50
C SER A 28 12.66 10.79 -36.40
N TRP A 29 11.97 10.33 -35.35
CA TRP A 29 12.53 9.52 -34.27
C TRP A 29 12.55 8.03 -34.68
N SER A 30 13.68 7.36 -34.47
CA SER A 30 13.85 5.91 -34.71
C SER A 30 13.76 5.14 -33.39
N GLU A 31 13.09 4.00 -33.38
CA GLU A 31 12.90 3.13 -32.20
C GLU A 31 14.22 2.46 -31.73
N PRO A 32 14.39 2.23 -30.42
CA PRO A 32 15.51 1.46 -29.89
C PRO A 32 15.26 -0.06 -30.02
N THR A 33 16.26 -0.78 -30.51
CA THR A 33 16.30 -2.24 -30.61
C THR A 33 16.47 -2.89 -29.23
N THR A 34 15.51 -3.74 -28.85
CA THR A 34 15.55 -4.56 -27.63
C THR A 34 16.44 -5.78 -27.87
N SER A 35 17.52 -5.92 -27.09
CA SER A 35 18.29 -7.17 -27.02
C SER A 35 17.67 -8.06 -25.94
N SER A 36 17.12 -9.20 -26.34
CA SER A 36 16.55 -10.20 -25.43
C SER A 36 17.64 -11.06 -24.81
N SER A 37 17.89 -10.90 -23.51
CA SER A 37 18.56 -11.92 -22.71
C SER A 37 17.51 -12.90 -22.17
N SER A 38 17.52 -14.12 -22.69
CA SER A 38 16.64 -15.22 -22.27
C SER A 38 16.96 -15.68 -20.85
N TYR A 39 16.06 -15.38 -19.91
CA TYR A 39 16.02 -15.99 -18.58
C TYR A 39 15.58 -17.46 -18.71
N SER A 40 16.40 -18.39 -18.22
CA SER A 40 16.06 -19.82 -18.16
C SER A 40 15.59 -20.16 -16.75
N ALA A 41 14.33 -20.57 -16.61
CA ALA A 41 13.80 -21.07 -15.35
C ALA A 41 14.52 -22.37 -14.94
N PRO A 42 14.90 -22.56 -13.67
CA PRO A 42 15.47 -23.82 -13.22
C PRO A 42 14.41 -24.93 -13.22
N ALA A 43 14.83 -26.13 -13.62
CA ALA A 43 14.00 -27.31 -13.72
C ALA A 43 13.47 -27.75 -12.34
N SER A 44 12.17 -28.07 -12.28
CA SER A 44 11.50 -28.67 -11.15
C SER A 44 12.21 -29.95 -10.72
N SER A 45 12.86 -29.90 -9.55
CA SER A 45 13.31 -31.09 -8.84
C SER A 45 12.20 -31.49 -7.87
N SER A 46 11.68 -32.69 -8.08
CA SER A 46 10.69 -33.34 -7.23
C SER A 46 11.27 -33.55 -5.82
N ALA A 47 10.98 -32.62 -4.90
CA ALA A 47 11.29 -32.81 -3.48
C ALA A 47 10.08 -33.47 -2.80
N SER A 48 10.30 -34.70 -2.37
CA SER A 48 9.38 -35.51 -1.58
C SER A 48 8.95 -34.78 -0.31
N SER A 49 7.65 -34.79 -0.05
CA SER A 49 6.98 -34.23 1.12
C SER A 49 7.40 -34.94 2.41
N SER A 50 8.21 -34.28 3.23
CA SER A 50 8.20 -34.47 4.68
C SER A 50 7.24 -33.45 5.27
N ALA A 51 6.03 -33.92 5.60
CA ALA A 51 5.00 -33.13 6.25
C ALA A 51 5.49 -32.63 7.62
N SER A 52 5.69 -31.32 7.72
CA SER A 52 5.66 -30.58 8.98
C SER A 52 4.33 -29.85 9.04
N SER A 53 3.51 -30.23 10.01
CA SER A 53 2.20 -29.67 10.32
C SER A 53 2.32 -28.19 10.71
N SER A 54 1.97 -27.28 9.79
CA SER A 54 1.52 -25.94 10.12
C SER A 54 0.03 -25.84 9.81
N SER A 55 -0.70 -25.27 10.76
CA SER A 55 -2.14 -25.03 10.79
C SER A 55 -2.67 -24.47 9.46
N GLY A 56 -3.37 -25.31 8.71
CA GLY A 56 -4.08 -24.91 7.50
C GLY A 56 -5.25 -23.99 7.84
N GLY A 57 -5.05 -22.69 7.61
CA GLY A 57 -6.15 -21.79 7.33
C GLY A 57 -6.68 -22.06 5.93
N ASP A 58 -7.99 -21.91 5.75
CA ASP A 58 -8.60 -21.96 4.43
C ASP A 58 -8.24 -20.66 3.69
N ASP A 59 -7.21 -20.69 2.83
CA ASP A 59 -6.73 -19.52 2.08
C ASP A 59 -7.76 -18.98 1.05
N SER A 60 -8.96 -19.56 0.98
CA SER A 60 -10.05 -19.08 0.13
C SER A 60 -10.60 -17.72 0.57
N GLU A 61 -10.37 -17.30 1.81
CA GLU A 61 -10.82 -16.01 2.36
C GLU A 61 -10.18 -14.79 1.64
N PHE A 62 -9.14 -15.00 0.85
CA PHE A 62 -8.43 -13.93 0.12
C PHE A 62 -8.73 -13.88 -1.39
N ASP A 63 -9.60 -14.76 -1.93
CA ASP A 63 -9.93 -14.73 -3.36
C ASP A 63 -11.00 -13.68 -3.70
N HIS A 64 -12.01 -13.53 -2.82
CA HIS A 64 -13.23 -12.75 -3.09
C HIS A 64 -13.54 -11.74 -1.98
N ASP A 65 -14.68 -11.05 -2.09
CA ASP A 65 -15.15 -9.97 -1.22
C ASP A 65 -15.58 -10.48 0.18
N SER A 66 -14.77 -11.33 0.81
CA SER A 66 -15.11 -12.12 2.00
C SER A 66 -15.09 -11.33 3.32
N SER A 67 -14.85 -10.01 3.31
CA SER A 67 -14.89 -9.23 4.55
C SER A 67 -16.29 -8.75 4.87
N ASN A 68 -16.69 -8.91 6.14
CA ASN A 68 -17.91 -8.33 6.66
C ASN A 68 -17.77 -6.81 6.81
N GLY A 69 -18.86 -6.08 6.59
CA GLY A 69 -18.94 -4.65 6.94
C GLY A 69 -18.14 -3.68 6.08
N LEU A 70 -17.80 -4.03 4.83
CA LEU A 70 -17.19 -3.10 3.86
C LEU A 70 -17.98 -1.81 3.68
N ASP A 71 -19.30 -1.92 3.77
CA ASP A 71 -20.21 -0.79 3.65
C ASP A 71 -20.60 -0.13 4.97
N THR A 72 -19.99 -0.56 6.08
CA THR A 72 -20.26 -0.04 7.42
C THR A 72 -19.24 1.03 7.79
N ASP A 73 -19.74 2.18 8.25
CA ASP A 73 -18.88 3.24 8.78
C ASP A 73 -18.15 2.74 10.03
N PHE A 74 -16.88 3.10 10.14
CA PHE A 74 -16.05 2.73 11.27
C PHE A 74 -16.46 3.53 12.52
N PRO A 75 -16.68 2.87 13.68
CA PRO A 75 -17.08 3.54 14.91
C PRO A 75 -15.86 4.19 15.59
N ASP A 76 -15.48 5.37 15.08
CA ASP A 76 -14.29 6.09 15.50
C ASP A 76 -14.21 6.30 17.02
N GLY A 77 -13.21 5.69 17.66
CA GLY A 77 -12.97 5.81 19.10
C GLY A 77 -13.79 4.87 19.99
N GLU A 78 -14.52 3.92 19.43
CA GLU A 78 -15.32 2.96 20.23
C GLU A 78 -14.58 1.63 20.43
N ILE A 79 -13.86 1.17 19.41
CA ILE A 79 -13.15 -0.12 19.42
C ILE A 79 -11.83 0.01 20.19
N ASP A 80 -11.56 -0.96 21.07
CA ASP A 80 -10.29 -1.04 21.81
C ASP A 80 -9.12 -1.38 20.90
N CYS A 81 -7.92 -0.86 21.20
CA CYS A 81 -6.76 -1.08 20.34
C CYS A 81 -6.28 -2.54 20.24
N ASP A 82 -6.69 -3.40 21.18
CA ASP A 82 -6.41 -4.84 21.16
C ASP A 82 -7.44 -5.65 20.35
N THR A 83 -8.45 -4.99 19.78
CA THR A 83 -9.50 -5.61 18.98
C THR A 83 -9.29 -5.30 17.50
N PHE A 84 -9.03 -6.34 16.70
CA PHE A 84 -8.92 -6.18 15.24
C PHE A 84 -10.30 -5.90 14.62
N PRO A 85 -10.47 -4.86 13.77
CA PRO A 85 -11.78 -4.41 13.31
C PRO A 85 -12.31 -5.17 12.09
N SER A 86 -12.37 -6.50 12.15
CA SER A 86 -12.83 -7.34 11.03
C SER A 86 -14.28 -7.11 10.63
N ASP A 87 -15.12 -6.63 11.55
CA ASP A 87 -16.53 -6.31 11.31
C ASP A 87 -16.74 -5.04 10.46
N TYR A 88 -15.66 -4.35 10.08
CA TYR A 88 -15.67 -3.08 9.33
C TYR A 88 -14.81 -3.14 8.05
N GLY A 89 -14.71 -4.34 7.47
CA GLY A 89 -14.05 -4.59 6.17
C GLY A 89 -12.55 -4.90 6.26
N ALA A 90 -11.90 -4.74 7.41
CA ALA A 90 -10.49 -5.06 7.54
C ALA A 90 -10.27 -6.59 7.49
N LEU A 91 -9.31 -7.05 6.69
CA LEU A 91 -8.91 -8.44 6.63
C LEU A 91 -7.72 -8.71 7.54
N ALA A 92 -7.87 -9.72 8.40
CA ALA A 92 -6.84 -10.12 9.36
C ALA A 92 -5.71 -10.89 8.67
N VAL A 93 -4.49 -10.39 8.82
CA VAL A 93 -3.26 -11.00 8.28
C VAL A 93 -2.48 -11.64 9.43
N ASN A 94 -3.02 -12.77 9.90
CA ASN A 94 -2.61 -13.40 11.18
C ASN A 94 -1.18 -13.98 11.16
N TRP A 95 -0.69 -14.43 10.00
CA TRP A 95 0.66 -15.03 9.90
C TRP A 95 1.79 -14.04 10.21
N MET A 96 1.52 -12.73 10.15
CA MET A 96 2.50 -11.72 10.54
C MET A 96 2.78 -11.72 12.04
N GLY A 97 1.92 -12.35 12.86
CA GLY A 97 2.06 -12.38 14.32
C GLY A 97 1.89 -11.00 14.96
N LEU A 98 1.10 -10.14 14.33
CA LEU A 98 0.85 -8.76 14.75
C LEU A 98 -0.61 -8.53 15.16
N GLY A 99 -1.34 -9.54 15.64
CA GLY A 99 -2.77 -9.36 15.99
C GLY A 99 -3.66 -9.00 14.79
N GLY A 100 -3.37 -9.57 13.61
CA GLY A 100 -4.13 -9.35 12.37
C GLY A 100 -3.68 -8.14 11.53
N TRP A 101 -2.87 -7.23 12.07
CA TRP A 101 -2.37 -6.06 11.34
C TRP A 101 -1.33 -6.44 10.27
N THR A 102 -1.36 -5.75 9.11
CA THR A 102 -0.38 -5.96 8.02
C THR A 102 0.98 -5.32 8.31
N GLY A 103 1.00 -4.38 9.25
CA GLY A 103 2.19 -3.65 9.66
C GLY A 103 1.83 -2.63 10.74
N ILE A 104 2.74 -2.39 11.68
CA ILE A 104 2.51 -1.41 12.76
C ILE A 104 3.73 -0.52 12.86
N GLN A 105 3.49 0.79 12.80
CA GLN A 105 4.52 1.82 12.89
C GLN A 105 4.29 2.63 14.16
N SER A 106 5.32 2.74 15.00
CA SER A 106 5.32 3.57 16.21
C SER A 106 6.23 4.78 15.95
N PRO A 107 5.65 5.95 15.64
CA PRO A 107 6.44 7.16 15.43
C PRO A 107 7.13 7.62 16.71
N GLY A 108 8.35 8.15 16.55
CA GLY A 108 9.01 8.89 17.62
C GLY A 108 8.51 10.34 17.69
N SER A 109 9.44 11.28 17.79
CA SER A 109 9.13 12.71 17.82
C SER A 109 8.78 13.27 16.44
N LEU A 110 8.07 14.40 16.40
CA LEU A 110 7.99 15.23 15.21
C LEU A 110 9.33 15.90 14.92
N SER A 111 9.77 15.87 13.66
CA SER A 111 11.01 16.51 13.23
C SER A 111 10.82 18.04 13.13
N LYS A 112 11.92 18.80 13.29
CA LYS A 112 11.91 20.27 13.09
C LYS A 112 11.54 20.67 11.66
N ARG A 113 11.69 19.78 10.68
CA ARG A 113 11.36 20.00 9.27
C ARG A 113 9.94 19.49 8.92
N GLY A 114 9.16 19.10 9.93
CA GLY A 114 7.89 18.40 9.75
C GLY A 114 8.07 16.89 9.63
N GLY A 115 6.96 16.17 9.78
CA GLY A 115 6.92 14.71 9.70
C GLY A 115 7.40 13.97 10.93
N PHE A 116 7.12 12.68 10.99
CA PHE A 116 7.56 11.78 12.04
C PHE A 116 9.05 11.43 11.89
N ALA A 117 9.81 11.48 12.98
CA ALA A 117 11.17 11.00 13.05
C ALA A 117 11.23 9.71 13.88
N ASN A 118 12.29 8.92 13.68
CA ASN A 118 12.55 7.68 14.43
C ASN A 118 11.35 6.71 14.44
N ILE A 119 10.67 6.56 13.29
CA ILE A 119 9.57 5.61 13.15
C ILE A 119 10.13 4.20 13.35
N LYS A 120 9.58 3.49 14.34
CA LYS A 120 9.91 2.09 14.59
C LYS A 120 8.84 1.21 13.98
N THR A 121 9.24 0.18 13.24
CA THR A 121 8.33 -0.88 12.81
C THR A 121 8.25 -1.94 13.91
N VAL A 122 7.04 -2.26 14.37
CA VAL A 122 6.82 -3.36 15.32
C VAL A 122 6.90 -4.67 14.55
N THR A 123 7.59 -5.65 15.12
CA THR A 123 7.71 -7.01 14.62
C THR A 123 7.10 -8.00 15.62
N SER A 124 6.83 -9.23 15.19
CA SER A 124 6.39 -10.34 16.05
C SER A 124 7.37 -10.71 17.16
N ASN A 125 8.62 -10.24 17.09
CA ASN A 125 9.59 -10.39 18.19
C ASN A 125 9.45 -9.30 19.27
N THR A 126 8.83 -8.17 18.92
CA THR A 126 8.67 -7.00 19.79
C THR A 126 7.25 -6.84 20.33
N CYS A 127 6.30 -7.62 19.81
CA CYS A 127 4.96 -7.78 20.31
C CYS A 127 4.51 -9.23 20.14
N SER A 128 3.71 -9.75 21.07
CA SER A 128 3.08 -11.06 20.94
C SER A 128 1.59 -10.97 21.31
N GLY A 129 0.75 -11.62 20.51
CA GLY A 129 -0.70 -11.69 20.71
C GLY A 129 -1.48 -10.55 20.04
N ASP A 130 -2.70 -10.33 20.50
CA ASP A 130 -3.66 -9.41 19.86
C ASP A 130 -3.40 -7.93 20.19
N SER A 131 -2.62 -7.64 21.23
CA SER A 131 -2.36 -6.29 21.73
C SER A 131 -1.19 -5.55 21.05
N CYS A 132 -0.94 -5.81 19.76
CA CYS A 132 0.20 -5.21 19.05
C CYS A 132 0.00 -3.76 18.61
N CYS A 133 -1.25 -3.35 18.41
CA CYS A 133 -1.56 -1.96 18.14
C CYS A 133 -1.53 -1.16 19.45
N SER A 134 -0.33 -0.78 19.89
CA SER A 134 -0.15 -0.06 21.16
C SER A 134 -0.39 1.44 21.03
N GLU A 135 -0.67 2.12 22.16
CA GLU A 135 -0.87 3.57 22.23
C GLU A 135 0.16 4.38 21.41
N GLY A 136 -0.35 5.30 20.60
CA GLY A 136 0.44 6.16 19.72
C GLY A 136 0.89 5.52 18.41
N SER A 137 0.70 4.21 18.22
CA SER A 137 1.06 3.51 16.98
C SER A 137 0.00 3.67 15.89
N TYR A 138 0.47 3.58 14.65
CA TYR A 138 -0.34 3.48 13.43
C TYR A 138 -0.34 2.03 12.97
N CYS A 139 -1.54 1.47 12.81
CA CYS A 139 -1.79 0.05 12.63
C CYS A 139 -2.44 -0.16 11.26
N SER A 140 -1.64 -0.62 10.31
CA SER A 140 -2.06 -0.93 8.94
C SER A 140 -2.85 -2.23 8.91
N TYR A 141 -3.83 -2.27 8.02
CA TYR A 141 -4.72 -3.42 7.80
C TYR A 141 -4.83 -3.71 6.30
N ALA A 142 -5.19 -4.96 5.98
CA ALA A 142 -5.54 -5.35 4.62
C ALA A 142 -7.03 -5.06 4.34
N CYS A 143 -7.34 -4.90 3.07
CA CYS A 143 -8.70 -4.87 2.54
C CYS A 143 -8.83 -5.99 1.50
N PRO A 144 -10.04 -6.49 1.23
CA PRO A 144 -10.26 -7.55 0.23
C PRO A 144 -9.81 -7.18 -1.17
N ALA A 145 -9.74 -8.20 -2.03
CA ALA A 145 -9.47 -8.06 -3.45
C ALA A 145 -10.37 -6.97 -4.08
N GLY A 146 -9.77 -6.02 -4.77
CA GLY A 146 -10.47 -4.85 -5.34
C GLY A 146 -10.55 -3.63 -4.42
N TYR A 147 -10.31 -3.77 -3.11
CA TYR A 147 -10.29 -2.67 -2.15
C TYR A 147 -8.88 -2.27 -1.66
N GLN A 148 -8.76 -1.01 -1.28
CA GLN A 148 -7.58 -0.43 -0.66
C GLN A 148 -7.94 0.26 0.65
N LYS A 149 -6.93 0.36 1.52
CA LYS A 149 -7.02 1.08 2.78
C LYS A 149 -7.37 2.54 2.51
N SER A 150 -8.21 3.16 3.32
CA SER A 150 -8.53 4.59 3.22
C SER A 150 -7.80 5.44 4.27
N GLN A 151 -7.19 4.81 5.27
CA GLN A 151 -6.67 5.48 6.47
C GLN A 151 -5.15 5.59 6.46
N TRP A 152 -4.67 6.83 6.53
CA TRP A 152 -3.29 7.22 6.84
C TRP A 152 -3.25 8.65 7.37
N PRO A 153 -2.29 9.03 8.23
CA PRO A 153 -2.17 10.41 8.69
C PRO A 153 -1.69 11.36 7.58
N THR A 154 -2.10 12.63 7.63
CA THR A 154 -1.46 13.69 6.82
C THR A 154 0.03 13.84 7.14
N THR A 155 0.42 13.61 8.41
CA THR A 155 1.81 13.60 8.84
C THR A 155 2.48 12.31 8.40
N GLN A 156 3.49 12.40 7.53
CA GLN A 156 4.28 11.26 7.04
C GLN A 156 5.69 11.27 7.63
N GLY A 157 6.54 10.30 7.26
CA GLY A 157 7.92 10.23 7.71
C GLY A 157 8.76 11.42 7.23
N SER A 158 9.53 12.00 8.15
CA SER A 158 10.40 13.17 7.90
C SER A 158 11.55 12.89 6.93
N THR A 159 11.85 11.62 6.65
CA THR A 159 12.85 11.19 5.67
C THR A 159 12.24 10.42 4.50
N GLY A 160 10.93 10.59 4.26
CA GLY A 160 10.23 10.02 3.11
C GLY A 160 9.59 8.66 3.34
N GLN A 161 9.63 8.10 4.56
CA GLN A 161 8.83 6.92 4.87
C GLN A 161 7.34 7.23 4.77
N SER A 162 6.56 6.32 4.19
CA SER A 162 5.12 6.39 4.36
C SER A 162 4.71 5.94 5.77
N VAL A 163 3.58 6.47 6.25
CA VAL A 163 2.91 6.05 7.48
C VAL A 163 1.44 5.86 7.15
N GLY A 164 0.86 4.73 7.54
CA GLY A 164 -0.54 4.44 7.24
C GLY A 164 -1.20 3.54 8.27
N GLY A 165 -2.50 3.31 8.09
CA GLY A 165 -3.32 2.65 9.08
C GLY A 165 -4.04 3.61 10.02
N ILE A 166 -4.91 3.05 10.84
CA ILE A 166 -5.61 3.74 11.93
C ILE A 166 -4.70 3.87 13.15
N LYS A 167 -5.00 4.80 14.05
CA LYS A 167 -4.15 5.11 15.20
C LYS A 167 -4.75 4.53 16.48
N CYS A 168 -3.93 3.94 17.34
CA CYS A 168 -4.31 3.73 18.74
C CYS A 168 -4.13 5.03 19.53
N GLU A 169 -5.22 5.58 20.06
CA GLU A 169 -5.21 6.81 20.84
C GLU A 169 -6.21 6.73 22.01
N ASN A 170 -5.70 6.96 23.22
CA ASN A 170 -6.44 6.79 24.47
C ASN A 170 -7.04 5.38 24.62
N GLY A 171 -6.27 4.35 24.21
CA GLY A 171 -6.71 2.95 24.23
C GLY A 171 -7.80 2.60 23.20
N LYS A 172 -8.16 3.52 22.31
CA LYS A 172 -9.19 3.32 21.28
C LYS A 172 -8.63 3.51 19.87
N LEU A 173 -9.17 2.75 18.92
CA LEU A 173 -8.85 2.89 17.50
C LEU A 173 -9.49 4.16 16.92
N ARG A 174 -8.67 4.96 16.23
CA ARG A 174 -9.06 6.23 15.61
C ARG A 174 -8.73 6.27 14.12
N LEU A 175 -9.66 6.77 13.32
CA LEU A 175 -9.48 7.13 11.92
C LEU A 175 -8.39 8.21 11.80
N THR A 176 -7.59 8.11 10.76
CA THR A 176 -6.47 9.03 10.51
C THR A 176 -6.66 9.86 9.24
N ASN A 177 -7.63 9.50 8.41
CA ASN A 177 -8.03 10.20 7.19
C ASN A 177 -9.57 10.26 7.01
N PRO A 178 -10.32 10.77 8.00
CA PRO A 178 -11.79 10.82 7.92
C PRO A 178 -12.30 11.70 6.77
N SER A 179 -11.49 12.64 6.27
CA SER A 179 -11.83 13.44 5.09
C SER A 179 -11.88 12.63 3.80
N MET A 180 -11.17 11.50 3.73
CA MET A 180 -11.23 10.61 2.57
C MET A 180 -12.35 9.59 2.69
N SER A 181 -12.51 8.98 3.86
CA SER A 181 -13.58 8.01 4.10
C SER A 181 -13.77 7.78 5.60
N ASN A 182 -15.02 7.54 6.00
CA ASN A 182 -15.38 7.02 7.32
C ASN A 182 -15.33 5.48 7.38
N LYS A 183 -15.15 4.81 6.24
CA LYS A 183 -14.99 3.34 6.13
C LYS A 183 -13.51 3.00 6.06
N LEU A 184 -13.12 1.82 6.57
CA LEU A 184 -11.71 1.39 6.54
C LEU A 184 -11.23 1.03 5.12
N CYS A 185 -12.09 0.43 4.31
CA CYS A 185 -11.77 0.00 2.97
C CYS A 185 -12.55 0.81 1.93
N MET A 186 -11.91 1.13 0.82
CA MET A 186 -12.51 1.85 -0.31
C MET A 186 -12.02 1.27 -1.64
N THR A 187 -12.79 1.44 -2.70
CA THR A 187 -12.35 1.04 -4.04
C THR A 187 -11.34 2.02 -4.61
N GLY A 188 -10.65 1.59 -5.67
CA GLY A 188 -9.83 2.46 -6.52
C GLY A 188 -10.67 3.23 -7.55
N THR A 189 -10.05 3.58 -8.68
CA THR A 189 -10.75 4.14 -9.83
C THR A 189 -11.77 3.15 -10.41
N ASP A 190 -12.86 3.67 -10.97
CA ASP A 190 -13.82 2.92 -11.77
C ASP A 190 -13.49 2.96 -13.28
N LYS A 191 -12.45 3.72 -13.67
CA LYS A 191 -12.08 3.95 -15.08
C LYS A 191 -11.29 2.81 -15.70
N VAL A 192 -10.59 2.03 -14.87
CA VAL A 192 -9.77 0.89 -15.28
C VAL A 192 -10.06 -0.28 -14.36
N ASN A 193 -10.52 -1.39 -14.93
CA ASN A 193 -10.65 -2.64 -14.21
C ASN A 193 -9.38 -3.49 -14.43
N VAL A 194 -8.77 -3.95 -13.34
CA VAL A 194 -7.57 -4.80 -13.37
C VAL A 194 -7.87 -6.10 -12.64
N VAL A 195 -7.63 -7.22 -13.33
CA VAL A 195 -7.96 -8.55 -12.80
C VAL A 195 -6.79 -9.50 -13.01
N VAL A 196 -6.64 -10.45 -12.09
CA VAL A 196 -5.75 -11.61 -12.24
C VAL A 196 -6.62 -12.81 -12.56
N GLN A 197 -6.43 -13.40 -13.73
CA GLN A 197 -7.08 -14.65 -14.11
C GLN A 197 -6.09 -15.80 -13.92
N ASN A 198 -6.32 -16.65 -12.92
CA ASN A 198 -5.47 -17.80 -12.67
C ASN A 198 -5.90 -18.98 -13.55
N LYS A 199 -5.10 -19.28 -14.58
CA LYS A 199 -5.32 -20.43 -15.48
C LYS A 199 -4.56 -21.69 -15.06
N LEU A 200 -3.86 -21.64 -13.93
CA LEU A 200 -3.06 -22.75 -13.40
C LEU A 200 -3.93 -23.68 -12.54
N SER A 201 -3.38 -24.84 -12.19
CA SER A 201 -4.03 -25.83 -11.32
C SER A 201 -3.82 -25.57 -9.82
N ASN A 202 -2.95 -24.63 -9.47
CA ASN A 202 -2.61 -24.27 -8.08
C ASN A 202 -2.99 -22.81 -7.83
N ASN A 203 -3.14 -22.45 -6.55
CA ASN A 203 -3.33 -21.06 -6.16
C ASN A 203 -2.13 -20.19 -6.59
N VAL A 204 -2.37 -18.90 -6.75
CA VAL A 204 -1.32 -17.90 -6.95
C VAL A 204 -1.59 -16.74 -5.98
N ALA A 205 -0.72 -16.59 -4.99
CA ALA A 205 -0.75 -15.46 -4.08
C ALA A 205 -0.19 -14.21 -4.76
N VAL A 206 -1.01 -13.17 -4.83
CA VAL A 206 -0.69 -11.85 -5.37
C VAL A 206 -0.70 -10.85 -4.22
N CYS A 207 0.48 -10.43 -3.79
CA CYS A 207 0.62 -9.63 -2.58
C CYS A 207 0.87 -8.16 -2.95
N ARG A 208 0.03 -7.25 -2.45
CA ARG A 208 0.21 -5.80 -2.61
C ARG A 208 1.07 -5.25 -1.48
N THR A 209 1.88 -4.24 -1.79
CA THR A 209 2.57 -3.44 -0.80
C THR A 209 1.58 -2.79 0.19
N ASP A 210 1.87 -2.84 1.50
CA ASP A 210 1.21 -2.02 2.53
C ASP A 210 1.60 -0.55 2.37
N TYR A 211 0.91 0.14 1.46
CA TYR A 211 1.20 1.50 1.08
C TYR A 211 -0.06 2.39 1.07
N PRO A 212 -0.04 3.54 1.76
CA PRO A 212 0.99 4.01 2.70
C PRO A 212 1.08 3.13 3.95
N GLY A 213 2.26 2.94 4.53
CA GLY A 213 2.44 2.06 5.69
C GLY A 213 3.87 1.55 5.83
N THR A 214 4.00 0.27 6.13
CA THR A 214 5.31 -0.40 6.30
C THR A 214 6.03 -0.69 5.00
N GLU A 215 5.37 -0.51 3.85
CA GLU A 215 5.93 -0.78 2.51
C GLU A 215 6.36 -2.24 2.29
N SER A 216 5.89 -3.17 3.13
CA SER A 216 6.09 -4.61 2.96
C SER A 216 4.99 -5.24 2.10
N GLU A 217 5.25 -6.33 1.39
CA GLU A 217 4.28 -7.02 0.53
C GLU A 217 3.26 -7.88 1.32
N THR A 218 2.50 -7.26 2.22
CA THR A 218 1.70 -7.96 3.23
C THR A 218 0.20 -7.93 2.99
N VAL A 219 -0.29 -7.26 1.95
CA VAL A 219 -1.73 -7.22 1.63
C VAL A 219 -2.07 -8.34 0.63
N PRO A 220 -2.81 -9.37 1.04
CA PRO A 220 -3.02 -10.57 0.22
C PRO A 220 -4.17 -10.44 -0.78
N VAL A 221 -3.98 -11.05 -1.95
CA VAL A 221 -5.04 -11.52 -2.85
C VAL A 221 -4.66 -12.95 -3.26
N ASN A 222 -5.56 -13.91 -3.13
CA ASN A 222 -5.27 -15.30 -3.47
C ASN A 222 -6.12 -15.78 -4.63
N ALA A 223 -5.54 -15.79 -5.84
CA ALA A 223 -6.25 -16.29 -7.00
C ALA A 223 -6.25 -17.83 -6.99
N GLN A 224 -7.38 -18.45 -6.66
CA GLN A 224 -7.57 -19.91 -6.68
C GLN A 224 -7.51 -20.47 -8.12
N PRO A 225 -7.30 -21.79 -8.28
CA PRO A 225 -7.28 -22.42 -9.60
C PRO A 225 -8.53 -22.10 -10.43
N GLY A 226 -8.34 -21.55 -11.63
CA GLY A 226 -9.42 -21.19 -12.55
C GLY A 226 -10.20 -19.92 -12.18
N SER A 227 -9.88 -19.26 -11.06
CA SER A 227 -10.60 -18.07 -10.60
C SER A 227 -10.13 -16.79 -11.29
N THR A 228 -10.90 -15.72 -11.09
CA THR A 228 -10.54 -14.36 -11.48
C THR A 228 -10.74 -13.46 -10.28
N SER A 229 -9.67 -12.81 -9.83
CA SER A 229 -9.68 -11.93 -8.66
C SER A 229 -9.38 -10.50 -9.09
N ASN A 230 -10.10 -9.53 -8.52
CA ASN A 230 -9.89 -8.11 -8.81
C ASN A 230 -8.63 -7.60 -8.10
N LEU A 231 -7.90 -6.71 -8.76
CA LEU A 231 -6.88 -5.87 -8.14
C LEU A 231 -7.40 -4.43 -8.05
N THR A 232 -7.11 -3.75 -6.94
CA THR A 232 -7.40 -2.31 -6.84
C THR A 232 -6.48 -1.52 -7.76
N CYS A 233 -7.05 -0.59 -8.51
CA CYS A 233 -6.32 0.41 -9.28
C CYS A 233 -6.46 1.78 -8.60
N PRO A 234 -5.46 2.30 -7.87
CA PRO A 234 -5.56 3.61 -7.25
C PRO A 234 -5.79 4.72 -8.29
N ASP A 235 -6.70 5.64 -7.97
CA ASP A 235 -6.79 6.94 -8.65
C ASP A 235 -5.72 7.86 -8.07
N ALA A 236 -4.63 8.05 -8.82
CA ALA A 236 -3.45 8.77 -8.35
C ALA A 236 -3.70 10.28 -8.16
N ASP A 237 -4.77 10.82 -8.74
CA ASP A 237 -5.15 12.22 -8.56
C ASP A 237 -5.86 12.44 -7.22
N ASN A 238 -6.61 11.43 -6.75
CA ASN A 238 -7.53 11.50 -5.61
C ASN A 238 -7.17 10.60 -4.42
N TYR A 239 -6.09 9.83 -4.50
CA TYR A 239 -5.61 8.93 -3.44
C TYR A 239 -4.33 9.48 -2.77
N TYR A 240 -3.58 8.62 -2.08
CA TYR A 240 -2.33 8.97 -1.40
C TYR A 240 -1.30 9.59 -2.37
N LYS A 241 -0.67 10.70 -1.96
CA LYS A 241 0.43 11.34 -2.69
C LYS A 241 1.70 11.30 -1.86
N TRP A 242 2.77 10.78 -2.45
CA TRP A 242 4.06 10.67 -1.79
C TRP A 242 4.96 11.82 -2.20
N GLN A 243 5.32 12.68 -1.25
CA GLN A 243 6.14 13.88 -1.50
C GLN A 243 5.62 14.75 -2.65
N GLY A 244 4.29 14.83 -2.79
CA GLY A 244 3.61 15.55 -3.88
C GLY A 244 3.50 14.79 -5.20
N GLY A 245 4.11 13.60 -5.30
CA GLY A 245 4.02 12.71 -6.45
C GLY A 245 2.80 11.79 -6.41
N HIS A 246 2.35 11.42 -7.61
CA HIS A 246 1.33 10.39 -7.82
C HIS A 246 1.83 9.03 -7.35
N THR A 247 0.91 8.20 -6.86
CA THR A 247 1.24 6.85 -6.39
C THR A 247 0.47 5.78 -7.16
N SER A 248 1.03 4.59 -7.19
CA SER A 248 0.43 3.39 -7.79
C SER A 248 0.46 2.25 -6.78
N ALA A 249 -0.39 1.26 -6.98
CA ALA A 249 -0.32 0.00 -6.28
C ALA A 249 0.76 -0.87 -6.94
N GLN A 250 1.61 -1.49 -6.12
CA GLN A 250 2.56 -2.51 -6.57
C GLN A 250 2.12 -3.86 -6.03
N TYR A 251 2.01 -4.84 -6.94
CA TYR A 251 1.63 -6.22 -6.65
C TYR A 251 2.75 -7.17 -7.03
N TYR A 252 2.92 -8.22 -6.24
CA TYR A 252 3.95 -9.23 -6.39
C TYR A 252 3.26 -10.56 -6.63
N VAL A 253 3.43 -11.11 -7.83
CA VAL A 253 2.79 -12.36 -8.26
C VAL A 253 3.73 -13.50 -7.95
N ASN A 254 3.39 -14.28 -6.93
CA ASN A 254 4.27 -15.32 -6.39
C ASN A 254 4.21 -16.63 -7.17
N PRO A 255 5.20 -17.53 -7.00
CA PRO A 255 5.18 -18.84 -7.63
C PRO A 255 3.90 -19.63 -7.30
N ALA A 256 3.38 -20.36 -8.27
CA ALA A 256 2.15 -21.12 -8.12
C ALA A 256 2.27 -22.21 -7.03
N GLY A 257 1.25 -22.34 -6.19
CA GLY A 257 1.23 -23.29 -5.07
C GLY A 257 1.92 -22.81 -3.79
N VAL A 258 2.51 -21.61 -3.78
CA VAL A 258 2.96 -20.97 -2.54
C VAL A 258 1.73 -20.42 -1.82
N SER A 259 1.56 -20.79 -0.56
CA SER A 259 0.46 -20.33 0.29
C SER A 259 0.57 -18.82 0.57
N VAL A 260 -0.56 -18.20 0.90
CA VAL A 260 -0.64 -16.74 1.09
C VAL A 260 0.24 -16.29 2.26
N ASP A 261 0.22 -17.06 3.35
CA ASP A 261 1.03 -16.80 4.54
C ASP A 261 2.54 -16.82 4.28
N ASN A 262 3.00 -17.68 3.37
CA ASN A 262 4.39 -17.69 2.93
C ASN A 262 4.70 -16.55 1.95
N ALA A 263 3.83 -16.36 0.96
CA ALA A 263 4.04 -15.43 -0.13
C ALA A 263 3.93 -13.95 0.27
N CYS A 264 2.99 -13.59 1.15
CA CYS A 264 2.69 -12.21 1.52
C CYS A 264 3.44 -11.80 2.79
N GLN A 265 4.75 -11.96 2.72
CA GLN A 265 5.76 -11.49 3.66
C GLN A 265 7.13 -11.46 2.96
N TRP A 266 8.16 -10.92 3.62
CA TRP A 266 9.51 -10.90 3.07
C TRP A 266 10.05 -12.31 2.80
N GLY A 267 10.58 -12.52 1.60
CA GLY A 267 11.18 -13.78 1.18
C GLY A 267 12.69 -13.86 1.46
N SER A 268 13.32 -14.86 0.86
CA SER A 268 14.79 -15.05 0.90
C SER A 268 15.28 -15.75 -0.36
N ASP A 269 16.59 -15.81 -0.58
CA ASP A 269 17.15 -16.56 -1.72
C ASP A 269 16.73 -18.04 -1.73
N ALA A 270 16.54 -18.64 -0.55
CA ALA A 270 16.07 -20.03 -0.41
C ALA A 270 14.56 -20.18 -0.64
N ASN A 271 13.81 -19.10 -0.41
CA ASN A 271 12.35 -19.02 -0.54
C ASN A 271 11.98 -17.79 -1.39
N PRO A 272 12.14 -17.86 -2.72
CA PRO A 272 12.09 -16.71 -3.63
C PRO A 272 10.65 -16.28 -3.93
N TRP A 273 9.93 -15.89 -2.89
CA TRP A 273 8.60 -15.28 -2.91
C TRP A 273 8.62 -13.92 -2.18
N GLY A 274 7.48 -13.26 -2.03
CA GLY A 274 7.41 -11.91 -1.47
C GLY A 274 8.16 -10.91 -2.35
N ASN A 275 9.10 -10.17 -1.77
CA ASN A 275 9.98 -9.25 -2.49
C ASN A 275 10.85 -9.91 -3.59
N PHE A 276 10.98 -11.25 -3.59
CA PHE A 276 11.66 -12.03 -4.63
C PHE A 276 10.71 -12.61 -5.69
N ALA A 277 9.42 -12.21 -5.68
CA ALA A 277 8.45 -12.69 -6.64
C ALA A 277 8.95 -12.55 -8.09
N PRO A 278 8.69 -13.55 -8.96
CA PRO A 278 9.18 -13.54 -10.33
C PRO A 278 8.54 -12.46 -11.22
N LEU A 279 7.44 -11.86 -10.78
CA LEU A 279 6.69 -10.85 -11.52
C LEU A 279 6.13 -9.79 -10.57
N ASN A 280 6.42 -8.53 -10.88
CA ASN A 280 5.84 -7.37 -10.21
C ASN A 280 4.94 -6.59 -11.18
N LEU A 281 3.78 -6.16 -10.71
CA LEU A 281 2.78 -5.42 -11.46
C LEU A 281 2.54 -4.05 -10.81
N GLY A 282 2.75 -2.98 -11.57
CA GLY A 282 2.33 -1.63 -11.17
C GLY A 282 0.94 -1.31 -11.72
N VAL A 283 0.06 -0.81 -10.87
CA VAL A 283 -1.32 -0.46 -11.25
C VAL A 283 -1.66 0.94 -10.73
N GLY A 284 -2.11 1.83 -11.62
CA GLY A 284 -2.57 3.16 -11.25
C GLY A 284 -3.24 3.86 -12.42
N TYR A 285 -4.09 4.84 -12.11
CA TYR A 285 -4.81 5.66 -13.08
C TYR A 285 -4.67 7.14 -12.73
N SER A 286 -4.53 8.01 -13.73
CA SER A 286 -4.56 9.46 -13.63
C SER A 286 -5.11 10.02 -14.93
N ASN A 287 -5.80 11.17 -14.89
CA ASN A 287 -6.51 11.75 -16.03
C ASN A 287 -5.87 13.03 -16.58
#